data_AF-A0A4S2UJ25-F1
#
_entry.id   AF-A0A4S2UJ25-F1
#
_cell.length_a   1.000
_cell.length_b   1.000
_cell.length_c   1.000
_cell.angle_alpha   90.00
_cell.angle_beta   90.00
_cell.angle_gamma   90.00
#
_symmetry.space_group_name_H-M   'P 1'
#
loop_
_entity.id
_entity.type
_entity.pdbx_description
1 polymer ?
#
loop_
_entity_poly.entity_id
_entity_poly.type
_entity_poly.pdbx_seq_one_letter_code
_entity_poly.pdbx_strand_id
1 'polypeptide(L)'
;MIDVRAFLRGVRLEFLGWGQIWAVPLLIFIEVWNALGNMIPGVGFWPTTVHALILAGILGSCGMAGLAAWAGSRERRLSLTSLRGMAHIPQWWIPAAQLFALWLWGIILFGVVAVAAGVRTLFTNPSGHVSTSGLAVGCLGILVWTTVGFAVGRAWPSRFAPPITAVLPYGVYVLGYDWSGTAYLMSPFLDELVDPYGVPASGVYAAQATWLAGLLVVAACVALLGTAGRKALAAVLVPAVAVAGTGIVLLGGHGGQFQTPVGANSDTAPLATSCTRGGTPEICVHPAYRSALPELQRYFGGPIRHRLKDTPARVDRLVQRSYGQAGQPQSVYITSLRPGWQGETVGDFIAYLLDPDSCLEADQQNEALSRIAQQWIAEGETSAASIPGFAEPTGAMKNAERFFNRASDDEAGRWLGSNWKKFSQCKLSAADFRTS
;
A
#
# COMPACT_ATOMS: atom_id res chain seq x y z
N MET A 1 -9.01 28.58 -38.33
CA MET A 1 -7.65 28.10 -38.00
C MET A 1 -7.39 28.41 -36.53
N ILE A 2 -7.01 27.41 -35.74
CA ILE A 2 -6.61 27.62 -34.33
C ILE A 2 -5.22 28.24 -34.33
N ASP A 3 -5.05 29.44 -33.77
CA ASP A 3 -3.72 30.03 -33.57
C ASP A 3 -3.04 29.36 -32.35
N VAL A 4 -2.32 28.26 -32.63
CA VAL A 4 -1.61 27.47 -31.63
C VAL A 4 -0.62 28.31 -30.81
N ARG A 5 -0.01 29.35 -31.40
CA ARG A 5 0.97 30.19 -30.71
C ARG A 5 0.32 31.03 -29.62
N ALA A 6 -0.86 31.58 -29.88
CA ALA A 6 -1.62 32.32 -28.87
C ALA A 6 -2.06 31.40 -27.71
N PHE A 7 -2.35 30.12 -27.99
CA PHE A 7 -2.74 29.14 -26.98
C PHE A 7 -1.57 28.81 -26.06
N LEU A 8 -0.42 28.49 -26.65
CA LEU A 8 0.79 28.21 -25.88
C LEU A 8 1.28 29.40 -25.06
N ARG A 9 1.08 30.64 -25.54
CA ARG A 9 1.35 31.85 -24.74
C ARG A 9 0.45 31.93 -23.51
N GLY A 10 -0.86 31.66 -23.67
CA GLY A 10 -1.80 31.60 -22.56
C GLY A 10 -1.43 30.53 -21.53
N VAL A 11 -1.08 29.33 -22.00
CA VAL A 11 -0.59 28.23 -21.14
C VAL A 11 0.66 28.67 -20.39
N ARG A 12 1.64 29.29 -21.06
CA ARG A 12 2.88 29.75 -20.42
C ARG A 12 2.62 30.77 -19.32
N LEU A 13 1.69 31.70 -19.52
CA LEU A 13 1.36 32.73 -18.52
C LEU A 13 0.72 32.12 -17.28
N GLU A 14 -0.21 31.17 -17.45
CA GLU A 14 -0.84 30.49 -16.32
C GLU A 14 0.14 29.52 -15.62
N PHE A 15 1.04 28.90 -16.38
CA PHE A 15 2.06 28.02 -15.84
C PHE A 15 3.05 28.78 -14.93
N LEU A 16 3.40 30.01 -15.29
CA LEU A 16 4.28 30.90 -14.51
C LEU A 16 3.54 31.67 -13.40
N GLY A 17 2.28 31.33 -13.12
CA GLY A 17 1.51 31.94 -12.04
C GLY A 17 2.19 31.78 -10.69
N TRP A 18 2.30 32.87 -9.94
CA TRP A 18 3.04 32.92 -8.66
C TRP A 18 2.50 31.93 -7.62
N GLY A 19 1.20 31.61 -7.62
CA GLY A 19 0.63 30.66 -6.68
C GLY A 19 1.09 29.21 -6.91
N GLN A 20 1.15 28.77 -8.17
CA GLN A 20 1.54 27.41 -8.53
C GLN A 20 3.02 27.15 -8.31
N ILE A 21 3.87 28.15 -8.59
CA ILE A 21 5.33 28.07 -8.43
C ILE A 21 5.73 27.73 -6.99
N TRP A 22 4.97 28.16 -5.98
CA TRP A 22 5.25 27.85 -4.59
C TRP A 22 4.45 26.67 -4.05
N ALA A 23 3.19 26.53 -4.45
CA ALA A 23 2.33 25.47 -3.94
C ALA A 23 2.73 24.09 -4.46
N VAL A 24 3.08 23.96 -5.75
CA VAL A 24 3.38 22.65 -6.34
C VAL A 24 4.67 22.03 -5.77
N PRO A 25 5.79 22.75 -5.58
CA PRO A 25 6.97 22.19 -4.92
C PRO A 25 6.70 21.72 -3.49
N LEU A 26 5.86 22.43 -2.73
CA LEU A 26 5.44 21.98 -1.40
C LEU A 26 4.63 20.69 -1.47
N LEU A 27 3.70 20.58 -2.42
CA LEU A 27 2.93 19.36 -2.64
C LEU A 27 3.84 18.19 -3.07
N ILE A 28 4.81 18.44 -3.95
CA ILE A 28 5.83 17.45 -4.34
C ILE A 28 6.57 16.94 -3.11
N PHE A 29 7.01 17.84 -2.22
CA PHE A 29 7.72 17.44 -1.00
C PHE A 29 6.85 16.54 -0.10
N ILE A 30 5.60 16.94 0.14
CA ILE A 30 4.63 16.18 0.95
C ILE A 30 4.35 14.81 0.31
N GLU A 31 4.19 14.76 -1.00
CA GLU A 31 3.84 13.54 -1.72
C GLU A 31 5.04 12.59 -1.87
N VAL A 32 6.27 13.11 -2.05
CA VAL A 32 7.50 12.32 -1.95
C VAL A 32 7.60 11.70 -0.57
N TRP A 33 7.42 12.49 0.50
CA TRP A 33 7.42 11.96 1.87
C TRP A 33 6.39 10.84 2.05
N ASN A 34 5.16 11.05 1.57
CA ASN A 34 4.08 10.08 1.66
C ASN A 34 4.36 8.81 0.84
N ALA A 35 4.81 8.94 -0.41
CA ALA A 35 5.18 7.81 -1.28
C ALA A 35 6.28 6.96 -0.65
N LEU A 36 7.32 7.60 -0.10
CA LEU A 36 8.41 6.93 0.60
C LEU A 36 7.93 6.25 1.90
N GLY A 37 6.94 6.81 2.60
CA GLY A 37 6.31 6.20 3.77
C GLY A 37 5.50 4.93 3.42
N ASN A 38 4.79 4.97 2.29
CA ASN A 38 3.92 3.89 1.81
C ASN A 38 4.66 2.77 1.05
N MET A 39 5.99 2.90 0.85
CA MET A 39 6.83 1.79 0.37
C MET A 39 7.02 0.74 1.47
N ILE A 40 5.93 0.09 1.88
CA ILE A 40 5.91 -1.10 2.71
C ILE A 40 5.79 -2.28 1.73
N PRO A 41 6.67 -3.29 1.76
CA PRO A 41 7.52 -3.71 2.88
C PRO A 41 8.94 -3.11 2.92
N GLY A 42 9.24 -2.08 2.13
CA GLY A 42 10.57 -1.45 2.12
C GLY A 42 11.60 -2.19 1.26
N VAL A 43 11.14 -3.14 0.44
CA VAL A 43 11.93 -3.87 -0.56
C VAL A 43 11.92 -3.17 -1.90
N GLY A 44 12.96 -3.37 -2.72
CA GLY A 44 12.99 -2.95 -4.11
C GLY A 44 12.09 -3.81 -4.98
N PHE A 45 10.77 -3.68 -4.86
CA PHE A 45 9.80 -4.38 -5.71
C PHE A 45 8.96 -3.36 -6.49
N TRP A 46 9.02 -3.46 -7.83
CA TRP A 46 8.37 -2.48 -8.71
C TRP A 46 6.84 -2.40 -8.54
N PRO A 47 6.09 -3.52 -8.43
CA PRO A 47 4.64 -3.46 -8.16
C PRO A 47 4.29 -2.74 -6.85
N THR A 48 5.04 -2.98 -5.76
CA THR A 48 4.87 -2.22 -4.50
C THR A 48 5.17 -0.75 -4.71
N THR A 49 6.24 -0.41 -5.45
CA THR A 49 6.63 0.98 -5.73
C THR A 49 5.53 1.72 -6.49
N VAL A 50 4.98 1.11 -7.53
CA VAL A 50 3.89 1.68 -8.33
C VAL A 50 2.63 1.83 -7.49
N HIS A 51 2.30 0.84 -6.66
CA HIS A 51 1.13 0.91 -5.79
C HIS A 51 1.27 2.01 -4.71
N ALA A 52 2.44 2.09 -4.06
CA ALA A 52 2.74 3.14 -3.09
C ALA A 52 2.66 4.54 -3.72
N LEU A 53 3.10 4.69 -4.98
CA LEU A 53 2.98 5.94 -5.73
C LEU A 53 1.52 6.30 -6.02
N ILE A 54 0.71 5.33 -6.44
CA ILE A 54 -0.73 5.52 -6.67
C ILE A 54 -1.41 5.97 -5.37
N LEU A 55 -1.19 5.25 -4.26
CA LEU A 55 -1.76 5.58 -2.96
C LEU A 55 -1.30 6.96 -2.46
N ALA A 56 -0.03 7.30 -2.68
CA ALA A 56 0.48 8.61 -2.32
C ALA A 56 -0.19 9.77 -3.07
N GLY A 57 -0.66 9.50 -4.29
CA GLY A 57 -1.38 10.41 -5.16
C GLY A 57 -2.69 10.96 -4.58
N ILE A 58 -3.20 10.41 -3.45
CA ILE A 58 -4.34 10.98 -2.71
C ILE A 58 -4.03 12.43 -2.28
N LEU A 59 -2.86 12.65 -1.65
CA LEU A 59 -2.50 13.98 -1.15
C LEU A 59 -2.21 14.95 -2.31
N GLY A 60 -1.56 14.46 -3.36
CA GLY A 60 -1.37 15.21 -4.60
C GLY A 60 -2.70 15.64 -5.22
N SER A 61 -3.67 14.72 -5.27
CA SER A 61 -5.03 14.99 -5.76
C SER A 61 -5.77 16.02 -4.91
N CYS A 62 -5.66 15.95 -3.59
CA CYS A 62 -6.24 16.93 -2.66
C CYS A 62 -5.68 18.33 -2.92
N GLY A 63 -4.35 18.46 -2.96
CA GLY A 63 -3.69 19.74 -3.22
C GLY A 63 -4.05 20.31 -4.60
N MET A 64 -3.96 19.48 -5.63
CA MET A 64 -4.23 19.89 -7.00
C MET A 64 -5.71 20.23 -7.25
N ALA A 65 -6.65 19.51 -6.64
CA ALA A 65 -8.08 19.84 -6.71
C ALA A 65 -8.36 21.24 -6.11
N GLY A 66 -7.79 21.54 -4.94
CA GLY A 66 -7.90 22.86 -4.30
C GLY A 66 -7.29 23.99 -5.14
N LEU A 67 -6.07 23.79 -5.66
CA LEU A 67 -5.41 24.75 -6.55
C LEU A 67 -6.21 24.98 -7.83
N ALA A 68 -6.75 23.92 -8.41
CA ALA A 68 -7.56 24.00 -9.61
C ALA A 68 -8.88 24.72 -9.37
N ALA A 69 -9.55 24.49 -8.24
CA ALA A 69 -10.75 25.24 -7.86
C ALA A 69 -10.46 26.72 -7.62
N TRP A 70 -9.32 27.04 -7.02
CA TRP A 70 -8.86 28.42 -6.88
C TRP A 70 -8.66 29.09 -8.24
N ALA A 71 -7.98 28.42 -9.17
CA ALA A 71 -7.77 28.92 -10.53
C ALA A 71 -9.09 29.08 -11.29
N GLY A 72 -9.96 28.08 -11.25
CA GLY A 72 -11.26 28.09 -11.94
C GLY A 72 -12.22 29.17 -11.45
N SER A 73 -12.15 29.52 -10.16
CA SER A 73 -12.98 30.59 -9.56
C SER A 73 -12.38 31.99 -9.73
N ARG A 74 -11.10 32.12 -10.12
CA ARG A 74 -10.36 33.40 -10.17
C ARG A 74 -11.07 34.44 -11.06
N GLU A 75 -11.48 34.05 -12.26
CA GLU A 75 -12.06 34.97 -13.25
C GLU A 75 -13.35 35.62 -12.76
N ARG A 76 -14.23 34.84 -12.12
CA ARG A 76 -15.51 35.32 -11.61
C ARG A 76 -15.36 36.11 -10.31
N ARG A 77 -14.45 35.70 -9.41
CA ARG A 77 -14.17 36.41 -8.15
C ARG A 77 -13.56 37.80 -8.37
N LEU A 78 -12.76 37.95 -9.43
CA LEU A 78 -12.13 39.21 -9.80
C LEU A 78 -12.95 40.03 -10.82
N SER A 79 -14.19 39.61 -11.13
CA SER A 79 -15.07 40.28 -12.11
C SER A 79 -14.45 40.49 -13.50
N LEU A 80 -13.51 39.62 -13.89
CA LEU A 80 -12.79 39.70 -15.18
C LEU A 80 -13.61 39.10 -16.34
N THR A 81 -14.81 38.60 -16.05
CA THR A 81 -15.72 38.03 -17.06
C THR A 81 -16.18 39.06 -18.09
N SER A 82 -16.30 40.34 -17.73
CA SER A 82 -16.66 41.42 -18.65
C SER A 82 -15.56 41.68 -19.70
N LEU A 83 -14.29 41.68 -19.28
CA LEU A 83 -13.13 41.83 -20.17
C LEU A 83 -13.06 40.72 -21.22
N ARG A 84 -13.50 39.51 -20.86
CA ARG A 84 -13.53 38.37 -21.78
C ARG A 84 -14.56 38.54 -22.89
N GLY A 85 -15.70 39.16 -22.60
CA GLY A 85 -16.75 39.42 -23.60
C GLY A 85 -16.30 40.39 -24.69
N MET A 86 -15.27 41.20 -24.42
CA MET A 86 -14.72 42.18 -25.36
C MET A 86 -13.57 41.63 -26.20
N ALA A 87 -13.04 40.45 -25.88
CA ALA A 87 -11.92 39.85 -26.60
C ALA A 87 -12.40 39.06 -27.84
N HIS A 88 -11.73 39.23 -28.98
CA HIS A 88 -12.02 38.52 -30.24
C HIS A 88 -11.66 37.02 -30.24
N ILE A 89 -11.41 36.42 -29.07
CA ILE A 89 -11.01 35.02 -28.93
C ILE A 89 -12.19 34.11 -28.57
N PRO A 90 -12.20 32.85 -29.02
CA PRO A 90 -13.18 31.85 -28.59
C PRO A 90 -13.30 31.75 -27.07
N GLN A 91 -14.53 31.73 -26.56
CA GLN A 91 -14.80 31.77 -25.12
C GLN A 91 -14.23 30.57 -24.34
N TRP A 92 -14.02 29.41 -24.98
CA TRP A 92 -13.45 28.20 -24.37
C TRP A 92 -11.92 28.23 -24.24
N TRP A 93 -11.25 29.15 -24.93
CA TRP A 93 -9.78 29.12 -25.08
C TRP A 93 -9.05 29.31 -23.75
N ILE A 94 -9.35 30.39 -23.03
CA ILE A 94 -8.72 30.71 -21.75
C ILE A 94 -8.86 29.56 -20.73
N PRO A 95 -10.07 28.99 -20.49
CA PRO A 95 -10.27 27.96 -19.47
C PRO A 95 -9.65 26.64 -19.90
N ALA A 96 -9.62 26.35 -21.21
CA ALA A 96 -8.87 25.22 -21.72
C ALA A 96 -7.36 25.39 -21.50
N ALA A 97 -6.81 26.60 -21.73
CA ALA A 97 -5.40 26.87 -21.48
C ALA A 97 -5.05 26.80 -19.98
N GLN A 98 -5.92 27.30 -19.10
CA GLN A 98 -5.78 27.18 -17.64
C GLN A 98 -5.81 25.73 -17.19
N LEU A 99 -6.81 24.96 -17.64
CA LEU A 99 -6.93 23.54 -17.30
C LEU A 99 -5.72 22.76 -17.81
N PHE A 100 -5.25 23.03 -19.03
CA PHE A 100 -4.06 22.39 -19.59
C PHE A 100 -2.79 22.73 -18.80
N ALA A 101 -2.61 23.99 -18.38
CA ALA A 101 -1.50 24.37 -17.52
C ALA A 101 -1.54 23.65 -16.16
N LEU A 102 -2.73 23.47 -15.58
CA LEU A 102 -2.91 22.68 -14.35
C LEU A 102 -2.61 21.19 -14.56
N TRP A 103 -2.97 20.62 -15.72
CA TRP A 103 -2.59 19.26 -16.08
C TRP A 103 -1.07 19.10 -16.18
N LEU A 104 -0.37 20.05 -16.80
CA LEU A 104 1.10 20.03 -16.84
C LEU A 104 1.71 20.05 -15.43
N TRP A 105 1.18 20.88 -14.53
CA TRP A 105 1.62 20.90 -13.13
C TRP A 105 1.33 19.57 -12.41
N GLY A 106 0.17 18.96 -12.63
CA GLY A 106 -0.17 17.64 -12.10
C GLY A 106 0.76 16.54 -12.62
N ILE A 107 1.09 16.56 -13.91
CA ILE A 107 2.03 15.62 -14.54
C ILE A 107 3.45 15.81 -13.97
N ILE A 108 3.90 17.05 -13.78
CA ILE A 108 5.20 17.35 -13.18
C ILE A 108 5.25 16.83 -11.73
N LEU A 109 4.21 17.12 -10.95
CA LEU A 109 4.09 16.66 -9.57
C LEU A 109 4.19 15.13 -9.51
N PHE A 110 3.36 14.42 -10.27
CA PHE A 110 3.40 12.95 -10.32
C PHE A 110 4.75 12.43 -10.84
N GLY A 111 5.29 13.04 -11.89
CA GLY A 111 6.56 12.63 -12.51
C GLY A 111 7.75 12.76 -11.56
N VAL A 112 7.84 13.85 -10.80
CA VAL A 112 8.92 14.04 -9.81
C VAL A 112 8.80 13.03 -8.68
N VAL A 113 7.58 12.79 -8.17
CA VAL A 113 7.35 11.77 -7.12
C VAL A 113 7.69 10.37 -7.65
N ALA A 114 7.29 10.05 -8.88
CA ALA A 114 7.59 8.78 -9.53
C ALA A 114 9.11 8.57 -9.71
N VAL A 115 9.85 9.62 -10.07
CA VAL A 115 11.32 9.57 -10.17
C VAL A 115 11.94 9.34 -8.78
N ALA A 116 11.54 10.08 -7.76
CA ALA A 116 12.05 9.90 -6.39
C ALA A 116 11.79 8.48 -5.87
N ALA A 117 10.58 7.97 -6.09
CA ALA A 117 10.20 6.60 -5.77
C ALA A 117 11.05 5.58 -6.54
N GLY A 118 11.18 5.74 -7.86
CA GLY A 118 11.97 4.86 -8.71
C GLY A 118 13.46 4.84 -8.33
N VAL A 119 14.04 5.99 -7.98
CA VAL A 119 15.42 6.07 -7.48
C VAL A 119 15.61 5.23 -6.22
N ARG A 120 14.68 5.31 -5.26
CA ARG A 120 14.74 4.46 -4.05
C ARG A 120 14.64 2.97 -4.38
N THR A 121 13.76 2.60 -5.30
CA THR A 121 13.60 1.19 -5.74
C THR A 121 14.86 0.66 -6.42
N LEU A 122 15.52 1.48 -7.23
CA LEU A 122 16.79 1.12 -7.87
C LEU A 122 17.92 0.88 -6.85
N PHE A 123 17.95 1.64 -5.74
CA PHE A 123 18.93 1.46 -4.67
C PHE A 123 18.63 0.27 -3.73
N THR A 124 17.49 -0.40 -3.87
CA THR A 124 17.03 -1.47 -2.96
C THR A 124 16.98 -2.85 -3.62
N ASN A 125 17.87 -3.11 -4.58
CA ASN A 125 17.93 -4.34 -5.39
C ASN A 125 16.60 -4.63 -6.11
N PRO A 126 16.33 -3.93 -7.23
CA PRO A 126 15.03 -3.98 -7.88
C PRO A 126 14.69 -5.38 -8.38
N SER A 127 13.45 -5.78 -8.13
CA SER A 127 12.83 -7.01 -8.62
C SER A 127 11.45 -6.71 -9.21
N GLY A 128 10.98 -7.60 -10.10
CA GLY A 128 9.74 -7.40 -10.85
C GLY A 128 9.89 -6.39 -12.00
N HIS A 129 8.76 -5.93 -12.54
CA HIS A 129 8.71 -4.98 -13.64
C HIS A 129 7.82 -3.78 -13.32
N VAL A 130 8.14 -2.63 -13.91
CA VAL A 130 7.31 -1.42 -13.80
C VAL A 130 6.01 -1.64 -14.56
N SER A 131 4.89 -1.41 -13.90
CA SER A 131 3.57 -1.38 -14.55
C SER A 131 3.31 0.00 -15.14
N THR A 132 3.43 0.13 -16.47
CA THR A 132 3.13 1.38 -17.17
C THR A 132 1.66 1.78 -17.04
N SER A 133 0.75 0.81 -17.02
CA SER A 133 -0.67 1.04 -16.75
C SER A 133 -0.91 1.53 -15.33
N GLY A 134 -0.20 1.00 -14.33
CA GLY A 134 -0.28 1.50 -12.95
C GLY A 134 0.22 2.95 -12.82
N LEU A 135 1.33 3.30 -13.50
CA LEU A 135 1.77 4.70 -13.58
C LEU A 135 0.71 5.61 -14.23
N ALA A 136 0.04 5.11 -15.27
CA ALA A 136 -1.05 5.84 -15.91
C ALA A 136 -2.24 6.06 -14.96
N VAL A 137 -2.60 5.06 -14.14
CA VAL A 137 -3.67 5.17 -13.12
C VAL A 137 -3.37 6.29 -12.13
N GLY A 138 -2.16 6.31 -11.54
CA GLY A 138 -1.77 7.34 -10.58
C GLY A 138 -1.82 8.75 -11.17
N CYS A 139 -1.26 8.93 -12.38
CA CYS A 139 -1.28 10.21 -13.09
C CYS A 139 -2.72 10.64 -13.45
N LEU A 140 -3.52 9.74 -14.02
CA LEU A 140 -4.91 10.03 -14.40
C LEU A 140 -5.78 10.34 -13.18
N GLY A 141 -5.57 9.67 -12.05
CA GLY A 141 -6.26 9.97 -10.79
C GLY A 141 -6.09 11.43 -10.37
N ILE A 142 -4.84 11.92 -10.38
CA ILE A 142 -4.53 13.32 -10.07
C ILE A 142 -5.18 14.27 -11.09
N LEU A 143 -5.10 13.96 -12.39
CA LEU A 143 -5.69 14.79 -13.45
C LEU A 143 -7.22 14.86 -13.36
N VAL A 144 -7.89 13.75 -13.04
CA VAL A 144 -9.34 13.71 -12.82
C VAL A 144 -9.72 14.66 -11.68
N TRP A 145 -9.07 14.53 -10.52
CA TRP A 145 -9.37 15.38 -9.36
C TRP A 145 -9.01 16.86 -9.59
N THR A 146 -7.92 17.13 -10.30
CA THR A 146 -7.57 18.48 -10.77
C THR A 146 -8.69 19.07 -11.63
N THR A 147 -9.24 18.28 -12.55
CA THR A 147 -10.30 18.72 -13.46
C THR A 147 -11.63 18.93 -12.74
N VAL A 148 -11.98 18.03 -11.80
CA VAL A 148 -13.14 18.17 -10.93
C VAL A 148 -13.04 19.44 -10.09
N GLY A 149 -11.90 19.69 -9.45
CA GLY A 149 -11.64 20.92 -8.69
C GLY A 149 -11.83 22.16 -9.57
N PHE A 150 -11.25 22.18 -10.77
CA PHE A 150 -11.42 23.27 -11.74
C PHE A 150 -12.89 23.50 -12.11
N ALA A 151 -13.63 22.42 -12.41
CA ALA A 151 -15.05 22.48 -12.74
C ALA A 151 -15.89 23.07 -11.59
N VAL A 152 -15.66 22.61 -10.36
CA VAL A 152 -16.34 23.11 -9.15
C VAL A 152 -16.02 24.58 -8.93
N GLY A 153 -14.75 25.00 -9.04
CA GLY A 153 -14.36 26.40 -8.90
C GLY A 153 -15.02 27.31 -9.94
N ARG A 154 -15.20 26.83 -11.17
CA ARG A 154 -15.92 27.58 -12.22
C ARG A 154 -17.42 27.69 -11.94
N ALA A 155 -18.04 26.59 -11.50
CA ALA A 155 -19.47 26.55 -11.19
C ALA A 155 -19.82 27.35 -9.93
N TRP A 156 -18.95 27.29 -8.92
CA TRP A 156 -19.15 27.90 -7.61
C TRP A 156 -17.98 28.84 -7.26
N PRO A 157 -18.03 30.12 -7.67
CA PRO A 157 -16.96 31.09 -7.47
C PRO A 157 -16.90 31.64 -6.03
N SER A 158 -16.80 30.75 -5.05
CA SER A 158 -16.75 31.06 -3.62
C SER A 158 -15.31 30.99 -3.09
N ARG A 159 -15.01 31.75 -2.03
CA ARG A 159 -13.76 31.60 -1.27
C ARG A 159 -13.63 30.22 -0.59
N PHE A 160 -14.77 29.53 -0.39
CA PHE A 160 -14.84 28.22 0.22
C PHE A 160 -14.69 27.06 -0.77
N ALA A 161 -14.78 27.30 -2.08
CA ALA A 161 -14.64 26.24 -3.07
C ALA A 161 -13.28 25.51 -2.98
N PRO A 162 -12.12 26.21 -2.93
CA PRO A 162 -10.81 25.56 -2.81
C PRO A 162 -10.65 24.60 -1.64
N PRO A 163 -10.89 24.99 -0.36
CA PRO A 163 -10.72 24.07 0.76
C PRO A 163 -11.71 22.90 0.71
N ILE A 164 -12.95 23.12 0.26
CA ILE A 164 -13.93 22.03 0.12
C ILE A 164 -13.46 21.04 -0.93
N THR A 165 -13.06 21.52 -2.12
CA THR A 165 -12.56 20.64 -3.19
C THR A 165 -11.27 19.93 -2.84
N ALA A 166 -10.44 20.49 -1.96
CA ALA A 166 -9.22 19.84 -1.51
C ALA A 166 -9.50 18.63 -0.61
N VAL A 167 -10.60 18.64 0.15
CA VAL A 167 -10.98 17.52 1.02
C VAL A 167 -11.72 16.42 0.26
N LEU A 168 -12.36 16.73 -0.87
CA LEU A 168 -13.17 15.77 -1.64
C LEU A 168 -12.44 14.47 -2.02
N PRO A 169 -11.20 14.48 -2.57
CA PRO A 169 -10.52 13.24 -2.95
C PRO A 169 -10.29 12.32 -1.75
N TYR A 170 -9.87 12.88 -0.62
CA TYR A 170 -9.70 12.13 0.62
C TYR A 170 -11.04 11.62 1.16
N GLY A 171 -12.10 12.42 1.12
CA GLY A 171 -13.44 11.99 1.52
C GLY A 171 -13.95 10.81 0.68
N VAL A 172 -13.76 10.85 -0.65
CA VAL A 172 -14.13 9.73 -1.53
C VAL A 172 -13.28 8.49 -1.25
N TYR A 173 -11.98 8.66 -0.98
CA TYR A 173 -11.12 7.55 -0.56
C TYR A 173 -11.62 6.89 0.73
N VAL A 174 -11.92 7.68 1.77
CA VAL A 174 -12.44 7.17 3.04
C VAL A 174 -13.80 6.50 2.89
N LEU A 175 -14.71 7.08 2.10
CA LEU A 175 -16.00 6.45 1.80
C LEU A 175 -15.86 5.19 0.93
N GLY A 176 -14.75 5.06 0.23
CA GLY A 176 -14.42 3.92 -0.62
C GLY A 176 -14.05 2.65 0.14
N TYR A 177 -13.73 2.74 1.44
CA TYR A 177 -13.42 1.57 2.27
C TYR A 177 -14.58 0.57 2.36
N ASP A 178 -15.82 1.06 2.34
CA ASP A 178 -17.01 0.22 2.39
C ASP A 178 -17.47 -0.25 1.00
N TRP A 179 -16.78 0.16 -0.07
CA TRP A 179 -17.15 -0.26 -1.43
C TRP A 179 -16.74 -1.71 -1.66
N SER A 180 -17.56 -2.43 -2.42
CA SER A 180 -17.30 -3.81 -2.82
C SER A 180 -17.50 -4.00 -4.33
N GLY A 181 -16.97 -5.12 -4.84
CA GLY A 181 -17.10 -5.48 -6.26
C GLY A 181 -16.44 -4.46 -7.19
N THR A 182 -17.07 -4.19 -8.32
CA THR A 182 -16.55 -3.28 -9.35
C THR A 182 -16.34 -1.85 -8.83
N ALA A 183 -17.21 -1.37 -7.94
CA ALA A 183 -17.15 0.00 -7.43
C ALA A 183 -15.85 0.25 -6.67
N TYR A 184 -15.42 -0.72 -5.87
CA TYR A 184 -14.13 -0.67 -5.18
C TYR A 184 -12.99 -0.45 -6.17
N LEU A 185 -12.92 -1.26 -7.24
CA LEU A 185 -11.88 -1.18 -8.26
C LEU A 185 -11.95 0.09 -9.14
N MET A 186 -13.04 0.85 -9.11
CA MET A 186 -13.14 2.13 -9.84
C MET A 186 -12.38 3.26 -9.15
N SER A 187 -12.06 3.12 -7.85
CA SER A 187 -11.19 4.06 -7.15
C SER A 187 -9.77 3.96 -7.70
N PRO A 188 -9.12 5.08 -8.08
CA PRO A 188 -7.69 5.04 -8.38
C PRO A 188 -6.85 4.72 -7.14
N PHE A 189 -7.38 4.95 -5.93
CA PHE A 189 -6.65 4.80 -4.68
C PHE A 189 -7.27 3.62 -3.90
N LEU A 190 -6.56 2.51 -3.89
CA LEU A 190 -6.96 1.28 -3.19
C LEU A 190 -6.01 1.07 -2.02
N ASP A 191 -6.55 0.70 -0.87
CA ASP A 191 -5.77 0.46 0.35
C ASP A 191 -5.47 -1.05 0.50
N GLU A 192 -4.83 -1.63 -0.52
CA GLU A 192 -4.40 -3.03 -0.47
C GLU A 192 -2.89 -3.14 -0.37
N LEU A 193 -2.41 -4.01 0.52
CA LEU A 193 -0.99 -4.25 0.65
C LEU A 193 -0.47 -5.05 -0.56
N VAL A 194 0.15 -4.38 -1.52
CA VAL A 194 0.82 -5.06 -2.64
C VAL A 194 2.19 -5.57 -2.20
N ASP A 195 2.28 -6.88 -2.02
CA ASP A 195 3.51 -7.59 -1.70
C ASP A 195 3.91 -8.57 -2.83
N PRO A 196 5.10 -9.19 -2.77
CA PRO A 196 5.52 -10.15 -3.79
C PRO A 196 4.68 -11.43 -3.94
N TYR A 197 3.74 -11.68 -3.03
CA TYR A 197 2.84 -12.84 -3.01
C TYR A 197 1.38 -12.47 -3.32
N GLY A 198 1.02 -11.19 -3.30
CA GLY A 198 -0.26 -10.61 -3.68
C GLY A 198 -0.08 -9.51 -4.71
N VAL A 199 0.14 -9.89 -5.97
CA VAL A 199 0.29 -8.91 -7.07
C VAL A 199 -1.07 -8.49 -7.61
N PRO A 200 -1.19 -7.26 -8.14
CA PRO A 200 -2.40 -6.81 -8.81
C PRO A 200 -2.77 -7.75 -9.96
N ALA A 201 -4.05 -8.11 -10.05
CA ALA A 201 -4.54 -9.01 -11.07
C ALA A 201 -4.26 -8.44 -12.47
N SER A 202 -3.87 -9.33 -13.39
CA SER A 202 -3.48 -8.93 -14.73
C SER A 202 -4.60 -8.14 -15.42
N GLY A 203 -4.29 -6.94 -15.92
CA GLY A 203 -5.26 -6.09 -16.61
C GLY A 203 -6.02 -5.09 -15.73
N VAL A 204 -6.05 -5.24 -14.41
CA VAL A 204 -6.81 -4.33 -13.52
C VAL A 204 -6.37 -2.88 -13.70
N TYR A 205 -5.07 -2.60 -13.66
CA TYR A 205 -4.58 -1.24 -13.88
C TYR A 205 -4.90 -0.69 -15.28
N ALA A 206 -4.94 -1.54 -16.31
CA ALA A 206 -5.30 -1.09 -17.66
C ALA A 206 -6.80 -0.74 -17.74
N ALA A 207 -7.65 -1.53 -17.10
CA ALA A 207 -9.07 -1.27 -16.97
C ALA A 207 -9.34 0.03 -16.17
N GLN A 208 -8.64 0.21 -15.04
CA GLN A 208 -8.69 1.44 -14.25
C GLN A 208 -8.23 2.66 -15.04
N ALA A 209 -7.10 2.56 -15.76
CA ALA A 209 -6.61 3.66 -16.59
C ALA A 209 -7.62 4.03 -17.69
N THR A 210 -8.30 3.03 -18.27
CA THR A 210 -9.34 3.24 -19.29
C THR A 210 -10.55 3.96 -18.71
N TRP A 211 -11.03 3.53 -17.53
CA TRP A 211 -12.08 4.20 -16.78
C TRP A 211 -11.72 5.68 -16.48
N LEU A 212 -10.54 5.91 -15.91
CA LEU A 212 -10.08 7.24 -15.51
C LEU A 212 -9.81 8.17 -16.70
N ALA A 213 -9.31 7.63 -17.82
CA ALA A 213 -9.11 8.41 -19.05
C ALA A 213 -10.44 8.91 -19.62
N GLY A 214 -11.47 8.04 -19.67
CA GLY A 214 -12.82 8.45 -20.04
C GLY A 214 -13.40 9.49 -19.08
N LEU A 215 -13.27 9.25 -17.78
CA LEU A 215 -13.75 10.16 -16.73
C LEU A 215 -13.07 11.54 -16.78
N LEU A 216 -11.76 11.59 -17.05
CA LEU A 216 -11.01 12.84 -17.22
C LEU A 216 -11.60 13.70 -18.34
N VAL A 217 -11.86 13.09 -19.50
CA VAL A 217 -12.41 13.79 -20.65
C VAL A 217 -13.84 14.25 -20.38
N VAL A 218 -14.67 13.41 -19.74
CA VAL A 218 -16.02 13.78 -19.30
C VAL A 218 -15.96 14.99 -18.36
N ALA A 219 -15.11 14.96 -17.34
CA ALA A 219 -14.94 16.06 -16.40
C ALA A 219 -14.45 17.35 -17.08
N ALA A 220 -13.55 17.24 -18.06
CA ALA A 220 -13.08 18.39 -18.85
C ALA A 220 -14.20 18.99 -19.71
N CYS A 221 -15.04 18.16 -20.33
CA CYS A 221 -16.23 18.62 -21.04
C CYS A 221 -17.20 19.37 -20.11
N VAL A 222 -17.42 18.87 -18.89
CA VAL A 222 -18.23 19.55 -17.87
C VAL A 222 -17.63 20.88 -17.47
N ALA A 223 -16.30 20.94 -17.25
CA ALA A 223 -15.60 22.18 -16.89
C ALA A 223 -15.69 23.28 -17.97
N LEU A 224 -15.79 22.87 -19.24
CA LEU A 224 -15.88 23.77 -20.40
C LEU A 224 -17.32 24.04 -20.85
N LEU A 225 -18.31 23.46 -20.15
CA LEU A 225 -19.72 23.65 -20.47
C LEU A 225 -20.09 25.14 -20.39
N GLY A 226 -20.88 25.60 -21.37
CA GLY A 226 -21.27 27.00 -21.49
C GLY A 226 -20.20 27.93 -22.10
N THR A 227 -18.98 27.42 -22.38
CA THR A 227 -17.95 28.17 -23.11
C THR A 227 -17.59 27.56 -24.46
N ALA A 228 -17.73 26.24 -24.59
CA ALA A 228 -17.55 25.51 -25.84
C ALA A 228 -18.91 25.24 -26.54
N GLY A 229 -18.87 25.10 -27.87
CA GLY A 229 -20.07 24.82 -28.66
C GLY A 229 -20.65 23.42 -28.38
N ARG A 230 -21.97 23.32 -28.24
CA ARG A 230 -22.67 22.06 -27.87
C ARG A 230 -22.33 20.88 -28.79
N LYS A 231 -22.25 21.10 -30.11
CA LYS A 231 -21.92 20.05 -31.08
C LYS A 231 -20.48 19.52 -30.91
N ALA A 232 -19.54 20.41 -30.64
CA ALA A 232 -18.14 20.04 -30.40
C ALA A 232 -17.98 19.27 -29.08
N LEU A 233 -18.68 19.71 -28.02
CA LEU A 233 -18.71 18.98 -26.75
C LEU A 233 -19.34 17.59 -26.90
N ALA A 234 -20.47 17.48 -27.62
CA ALA A 234 -21.13 16.19 -27.84
C ALA A 234 -20.22 15.21 -28.61
N ALA A 235 -19.49 15.69 -29.62
CA ALA A 235 -18.57 14.87 -30.41
C ALA A 235 -17.41 14.27 -29.58
N VAL A 236 -17.02 14.91 -28.47
CA VAL A 236 -15.98 14.44 -27.56
C VAL A 236 -16.56 13.65 -26.38
N LEU A 237 -17.71 14.08 -25.87
CA LEU A 237 -18.35 13.48 -24.69
C LEU A 237 -18.83 12.06 -24.96
N VAL A 238 -19.46 11.80 -26.11
CA VAL A 238 -19.98 10.46 -26.47
C VAL A 238 -18.88 9.39 -26.45
N PRO A 239 -17.75 9.52 -27.17
CA PRO A 239 -16.68 8.53 -27.10
C PRO A 239 -16.03 8.46 -25.71
N ALA A 240 -15.93 9.57 -24.98
CA ALA A 240 -15.39 9.57 -23.62
C ALA A 240 -16.25 8.73 -22.64
N VAL A 241 -17.58 8.86 -22.72
CA VAL A 241 -18.52 8.05 -21.94
C VAL A 241 -18.42 6.57 -22.35
N ALA A 242 -18.27 6.28 -23.65
CA ALA A 242 -18.08 4.91 -24.11
C ALA A 242 -16.79 4.29 -23.53
N VAL A 243 -15.67 5.01 -23.57
CA VAL A 243 -14.39 4.58 -23.00
C VAL A 243 -14.51 4.34 -21.49
N ALA A 244 -15.15 5.26 -20.76
CA ALA A 244 -15.40 5.11 -19.34
C ALA A 244 -16.25 3.84 -19.07
N GLY A 245 -17.33 3.64 -19.84
CA GLY A 245 -18.17 2.44 -19.76
C GLY A 245 -17.39 1.15 -20.04
N THR A 246 -16.50 1.14 -21.04
CA THR A 246 -15.60 0.00 -21.29
C THR A 246 -14.70 -0.28 -20.10
N GLY A 247 -14.14 0.75 -19.46
CA GLY A 247 -13.36 0.59 -18.23
C GLY A 247 -14.15 -0.10 -17.12
N ILE A 248 -15.41 0.33 -16.87
CA ILE A 248 -16.29 -0.31 -15.87
C ILE A 248 -16.53 -1.79 -16.21
N VAL A 249 -16.83 -2.11 -17.47
CA VAL A 249 -17.08 -3.49 -17.90
C VAL A 249 -15.85 -4.38 -17.68
N LEU A 250 -14.66 -3.88 -18.04
CA LEU A 250 -13.40 -4.60 -17.81
C LEU A 250 -13.13 -4.80 -16.32
N LEU A 251 -13.37 -3.79 -15.49
CA LEU A 251 -13.25 -3.90 -14.02
C LEU A 251 -14.24 -4.91 -13.44
N GLY A 252 -15.46 -4.98 -13.98
CA GLY A 252 -16.46 -5.96 -13.57
C GLY A 252 -16.04 -7.40 -13.81
N GLY A 253 -15.20 -7.66 -14.83
CA GLY A 253 -14.61 -8.96 -15.09
C GLY A 253 -13.69 -9.47 -13.97
N HIS A 254 -13.20 -8.58 -13.10
CA HIS A 254 -12.35 -8.93 -11.96
C HIS A 254 -13.14 -9.22 -10.67
N GLY A 255 -14.46 -9.03 -10.65
CA GLY A 255 -15.30 -9.42 -9.51
C GLY A 255 -14.96 -8.72 -8.18
N GLY A 256 -14.31 -7.55 -8.22
CA GLY A 256 -13.84 -6.84 -7.03
C GLY A 256 -12.50 -7.33 -6.48
N GLN A 257 -11.85 -8.30 -7.12
CA GLN A 257 -10.52 -8.78 -6.71
C GLN A 257 -9.43 -7.90 -7.32
N PHE A 258 -8.78 -7.10 -6.48
CA PHE A 258 -7.61 -6.33 -6.93
C PHE A 258 -6.36 -7.22 -6.99
N GLN A 259 -6.16 -8.10 -6.01
CA GLN A 259 -5.02 -9.02 -5.95
C GLN A 259 -5.37 -10.43 -6.42
N THR A 260 -4.41 -11.05 -7.08
CA THR A 260 -4.39 -12.51 -7.29
C THR A 260 -3.28 -13.10 -6.42
N PRO A 261 -3.59 -14.04 -5.50
CA PRO A 261 -2.57 -14.74 -4.75
C PRO A 261 -1.65 -15.47 -5.72
N VAL A 262 -0.34 -15.29 -5.58
CA VAL A 262 0.59 -15.98 -6.48
C VAL A 262 0.59 -17.47 -6.14
N GLY A 263 0.36 -18.32 -7.16
CA GLY A 263 0.17 -19.76 -6.99
C GLY A 263 -1.30 -20.22 -6.94
N ALA A 264 -2.28 -19.32 -6.95
CA ALA A 264 -3.70 -19.68 -7.08
C ALA A 264 -4.04 -20.27 -8.47
N ASN A 265 -3.23 -19.95 -9.48
CA ASN A 265 -3.28 -20.56 -10.80
C ASN A 265 -2.02 -21.43 -10.99
N SER A 266 -2.23 -22.73 -11.19
CA SER A 266 -1.17 -23.72 -11.48
C SER A 266 -0.29 -23.38 -12.70
N ASP A 267 -0.73 -22.42 -13.52
CA ASP A 267 -0.07 -21.97 -14.74
C ASP A 267 0.87 -20.77 -14.54
N THR A 268 0.92 -20.19 -13.34
CA THR A 268 1.94 -19.18 -13.02
C THR A 268 3.26 -19.86 -12.68
N ALA A 269 4.32 -19.48 -13.39
CA ALA A 269 5.67 -20.02 -13.19
C ALA A 269 6.02 -20.04 -11.69
N PRO A 270 6.67 -21.12 -11.19
CA PRO A 270 6.99 -21.23 -9.77
C PRO A 270 7.70 -19.97 -9.31
N LEU A 271 7.23 -19.39 -8.19
CA LEU A 271 7.84 -18.21 -7.60
C LEU A 271 9.33 -18.47 -7.49
N ALA A 272 10.13 -17.71 -8.23
CA ALA A 272 11.58 -17.83 -8.10
C ALA A 272 11.92 -17.51 -6.65
N THR A 273 12.59 -18.43 -5.95
CA THR A 273 13.03 -18.22 -4.56
C THR A 273 14.53 -18.08 -4.50
N SER A 274 15.02 -17.19 -3.64
CA SER A 274 16.42 -17.10 -3.26
C SER A 274 16.63 -17.84 -1.95
N CYS A 275 17.40 -18.92 -1.97
CA CYS A 275 17.71 -19.71 -0.78
C CYS A 275 19.15 -19.49 -0.29
N THR A 276 19.40 -19.68 1.01
CA THR A 276 20.76 -19.76 1.54
C THR A 276 21.48 -20.98 0.98
N ARG A 277 22.75 -20.81 0.58
CA ARG A 277 23.56 -21.92 0.03
C ARG A 277 24.39 -22.55 1.13
N GLY A 278 24.17 -23.84 1.40
CA GLY A 278 24.98 -24.64 2.33
C GLY A 278 24.87 -24.25 3.80
N GLY A 279 23.87 -23.42 4.16
CA GLY A 279 23.57 -23.07 5.55
C GLY A 279 22.49 -23.99 6.13
N THR A 280 22.53 -24.20 7.45
CA THR A 280 21.48 -24.89 8.19
C THR A 280 20.89 -23.92 9.22
N PRO A 281 19.59 -23.57 9.16
CA PRO A 281 18.57 -24.07 8.22
C PRO A 281 18.75 -23.53 6.80
N GLU A 282 18.16 -24.22 5.83
CA GLU A 282 17.96 -23.70 4.48
C GLU A 282 16.80 -22.71 4.51
N ILE A 283 17.08 -21.42 4.28
CA ILE A 283 16.05 -20.35 4.30
C ILE A 283 15.83 -19.87 2.88
N CYS A 284 14.60 -20.03 2.38
CA CYS A 284 14.18 -19.61 1.05
C CYS A 284 13.20 -18.45 1.15
N VAL A 285 13.56 -17.31 0.54
CA VAL A 285 12.75 -16.09 0.51
C VAL A 285 12.48 -15.65 -0.92
N HIS A 286 11.49 -14.77 -1.12
CA HIS A 286 11.31 -14.12 -2.42
C HIS A 286 12.54 -13.24 -2.75
N PRO A 287 13.00 -13.15 -4.02
CA PRO A 287 14.18 -12.39 -4.43
C PRO A 287 14.23 -10.94 -3.93
N ALA A 288 13.09 -10.29 -3.77
CA ALA A 288 12.96 -8.95 -3.18
C ALA A 288 13.50 -8.87 -1.73
N TYR A 289 13.46 -9.97 -0.98
CA TYR A 289 13.94 -10.08 0.40
C TYR A 289 15.32 -10.72 0.49
N ARG A 290 16.05 -10.87 -0.62
CA ARG A 290 17.36 -11.53 -0.62
C ARG A 290 18.36 -10.89 0.35
N SER A 291 18.28 -9.57 0.56
CA SER A 291 19.11 -8.84 1.53
C SER A 291 18.84 -9.23 2.98
N ALA A 292 17.68 -9.80 3.29
CA ALA A 292 17.30 -10.27 4.63
C ALA A 292 17.93 -11.62 4.99
N LEU A 293 18.38 -12.41 3.99
CA LEU A 293 18.88 -13.77 4.19
C LEU A 293 20.03 -13.88 5.21
N PRO A 294 21.06 -13.01 5.24
CA PRO A 294 22.14 -13.11 6.21
C PRO A 294 21.66 -12.94 7.66
N GLU A 295 20.70 -12.04 7.88
CA GLU A 295 20.13 -11.79 9.20
C GLU A 295 19.20 -12.93 9.62
N LEU A 296 18.32 -13.40 8.72
CA LEU A 296 17.50 -14.58 8.97
C LEU A 296 18.36 -15.81 9.31
N GLN A 297 19.46 -16.03 8.59
CA GLN A 297 20.39 -17.12 8.89
C GLN A 297 21.02 -16.96 10.27
N ARG A 298 21.30 -15.73 10.72
CA ARG A 298 21.85 -15.49 12.06
C ARG A 298 20.85 -15.81 13.17
N TYR A 299 19.60 -15.37 13.04
CA TYR A 299 18.56 -15.61 14.05
C TYR A 299 18.11 -17.08 14.08
N PHE A 300 17.76 -17.62 12.90
CA PHE A 300 17.24 -18.99 12.80
C PHE A 300 18.32 -20.06 12.72
N GLY A 301 19.57 -19.73 12.38
CA GLY A 301 20.69 -20.68 12.36
C GLY A 301 21.35 -20.94 13.71
N GLY A 302 21.06 -20.11 14.71
CA GLY A 302 21.67 -20.17 16.03
C GLY A 302 20.72 -20.68 17.13
N PRO A 303 20.41 -19.88 18.17
CA PRO A 303 19.70 -20.34 19.36
C PRO A 303 18.31 -20.93 19.09
N ILE A 304 17.51 -20.31 18.21
CA ILE A 304 16.14 -20.75 17.94
C ILE A 304 16.13 -22.18 17.38
N ARG A 305 16.98 -22.47 16.40
CA ARG A 305 17.12 -23.82 15.85
C ARG A 305 17.60 -24.82 16.89
N HIS A 306 18.53 -24.42 17.75
CA HIS A 306 19.03 -25.29 18.81
C HIS A 306 17.91 -25.68 19.80
N ARG A 307 17.11 -24.70 20.25
CA ARG A 307 15.99 -24.92 21.18
C ARG A 307 14.85 -25.74 20.57
N LEU A 308 14.64 -25.65 19.26
CA LEU A 308 13.57 -26.37 18.55
C LEU A 308 14.00 -27.72 17.95
N LYS A 309 15.27 -28.13 18.10
CA LYS A 309 15.83 -29.32 17.41
C LYS A 309 15.08 -30.63 17.70
N ASP A 310 14.56 -30.78 18.91
CA ASP A 310 13.88 -31.99 19.40
C ASP A 310 12.34 -31.87 19.28
N THR A 311 11.84 -30.88 18.54
CA THR A 311 10.41 -30.61 18.38
C THR A 311 9.91 -30.88 16.96
N PRO A 312 8.59 -31.09 16.76
CA PRO A 312 7.97 -31.11 15.43
C PRO A 312 8.18 -29.83 14.61
N ALA A 313 8.45 -28.68 15.26
CA ALA A 313 8.76 -27.41 14.60
C ALA A 313 10.27 -27.18 14.39
N ARG A 314 11.07 -28.26 14.33
CA ARG A 314 12.50 -28.15 14.05
C ARG A 314 12.77 -27.32 12.79
N VAL A 315 13.71 -26.41 12.93
CA VAL A 315 14.08 -25.45 11.88
C VAL A 315 15.19 -26.08 11.03
N ASP A 316 14.79 -26.90 10.06
CA ASP A 316 15.70 -27.46 9.04
C ASP A 316 15.62 -26.65 7.74
N ARG A 317 14.40 -26.24 7.39
CA ARG A 317 14.07 -25.44 6.22
C ARG A 317 13.05 -24.39 6.63
N LEU A 318 13.16 -23.19 6.09
CA LEU A 318 12.16 -22.13 6.23
C LEU A 318 11.84 -21.58 4.85
N VAL A 319 10.55 -21.52 4.52
CA VAL A 319 10.08 -20.95 3.24
C VAL A 319 9.20 -19.74 3.53
N GLN A 320 9.54 -18.60 2.94
CA GLN A 320 8.72 -17.41 3.04
C GLN A 320 7.38 -17.61 2.33
N ARG A 321 6.28 -17.26 3.02
CA ARG A 321 4.92 -17.32 2.49
C ARG A 321 4.16 -16.01 2.71
N SER A 322 3.03 -15.85 2.03
CA SER A 322 2.14 -14.71 2.27
C SER A 322 1.52 -14.78 3.66
N TYR A 323 1.06 -13.62 4.14
CA TYR A 323 0.21 -13.54 5.32
C TYR A 323 -1.03 -14.45 5.16
N GLY A 324 -1.44 -15.13 6.23
CA GLY A 324 -2.58 -16.06 6.21
C GLY A 324 -2.29 -17.46 5.64
N GLN A 325 -1.18 -17.67 4.92
CA GLN A 325 -0.73 -19.00 4.47
C GLN A 325 0.45 -19.56 5.29
N ALA A 326 0.88 -18.81 6.32
CA ALA A 326 2.00 -19.12 7.20
C ALA A 326 1.70 -20.14 8.31
N GLY A 327 0.45 -20.60 8.43
CA GLY A 327 0.07 -21.63 9.42
C GLY A 327 0.65 -23.02 9.18
N GLN A 328 1.50 -23.20 8.16
CA GLN A 328 2.24 -24.45 7.97
C GLN A 328 3.56 -24.40 8.74
N PRO A 329 3.92 -25.50 9.44
CA PRO A 329 5.23 -25.62 10.05
C PRO A 329 6.30 -25.36 8.98
N GLN A 330 7.38 -24.68 9.35
CA GLN A 330 8.50 -24.31 8.47
C GLN A 330 8.25 -23.15 7.50
N SER A 331 7.35 -22.22 7.85
CA SER A 331 7.20 -20.97 7.10
C SER A 331 7.72 -19.76 7.88
N VAL A 332 8.14 -18.73 7.16
CA VAL A 332 8.52 -17.43 7.75
C VAL A 332 7.71 -16.33 7.08
N TYR A 333 7.29 -15.35 7.86
CA TYR A 333 6.57 -14.19 7.36
C TYR A 333 7.41 -12.93 7.60
N ILE A 334 7.54 -12.10 6.57
CA ILE A 334 8.31 -10.85 6.62
C ILE A 334 7.36 -9.74 6.19
N THR A 335 6.89 -8.96 7.15
CA THR A 335 5.97 -7.81 6.97
C THR A 335 6.65 -6.62 6.34
N SER A 336 7.90 -6.34 6.74
CA SER A 336 8.68 -5.20 6.28
C SER A 336 10.17 -5.41 6.56
N LEU A 337 11.02 -4.58 5.95
CA LEU A 337 12.45 -4.45 6.29
C LEU A 337 12.73 -3.13 7.03
N ARG A 338 11.75 -2.64 7.82
CA ARG A 338 11.94 -1.46 8.68
C ARG A 338 12.82 -1.80 9.89
N PRO A 339 13.50 -0.83 10.51
CA PRO A 339 14.28 -1.10 11.72
C PRO A 339 13.46 -1.86 12.76
N GLY A 340 13.96 -3.00 13.25
CA GLY A 340 13.26 -3.87 14.20
C GLY A 340 12.53 -5.09 13.59
N TRP A 341 12.47 -5.19 12.25
CA TRP A 341 11.73 -6.25 11.55
C TRP A 341 12.15 -7.68 11.92
N GLN A 342 13.38 -7.88 12.37
CA GLN A 342 13.89 -9.20 12.74
C GLN A 342 13.16 -9.75 13.98
N GLY A 343 12.93 -8.88 14.97
CA GLY A 343 12.18 -9.22 16.17
C GLY A 343 10.71 -9.53 15.86
N GLU A 344 10.09 -8.74 14.98
CA GLU A 344 8.73 -8.98 14.49
C GLU A 344 8.64 -10.35 13.78
N THR A 345 9.58 -10.64 12.88
CA THR A 345 9.61 -11.90 12.12
C THR A 345 9.77 -13.13 13.03
N VAL A 346 10.63 -13.02 14.06
CA VAL A 346 10.81 -14.09 15.05
C VAL A 346 9.57 -14.22 15.93
N GLY A 347 8.99 -13.11 16.37
CA GLY A 347 7.75 -13.09 17.15
C GLY A 347 6.59 -13.75 16.39
N ASP A 348 6.41 -13.40 15.12
CA ASP A 348 5.40 -14.00 14.24
C ASP A 348 5.65 -15.51 14.09
N PHE A 349 6.88 -15.93 13.78
CA PHE A 349 7.23 -17.35 13.66
C PHE A 349 6.88 -18.12 14.95
N ILE A 350 7.22 -17.57 16.11
CA ILE A 350 6.95 -18.20 17.41
C ILE A 350 5.46 -18.21 17.74
N ALA A 351 4.73 -17.16 17.38
CA ALA A 351 3.28 -17.08 17.52
C ALA A 351 2.59 -18.19 16.73
N TYR A 352 3.05 -18.47 15.50
CA TYR A 352 2.53 -19.55 14.65
C TYR A 352 2.87 -20.97 15.12
N LEU A 353 3.67 -21.14 16.18
CA LEU A 353 3.86 -22.45 16.81
C LEU A 353 2.63 -22.89 17.60
N LEU A 354 1.75 -21.95 17.94
CA LEU A 354 0.48 -22.21 18.60
C LEU A 354 -0.63 -22.38 17.57
N ASP A 355 -1.56 -23.28 17.88
CA ASP A 355 -2.81 -23.49 17.16
C ASP A 355 -3.84 -22.45 17.64
N PRO A 356 -4.19 -21.46 16.80
CA PRO A 356 -5.07 -20.36 17.20
C PRO A 356 -6.42 -20.85 17.71
N ASP A 357 -7.01 -21.84 17.04
CA ASP A 357 -8.34 -22.34 17.36
C ASP A 357 -8.36 -23.03 18.73
N SER A 358 -7.34 -23.85 19.01
CA SER A 358 -7.20 -24.50 20.31
C SER A 358 -6.91 -23.50 21.44
N CYS A 359 -6.15 -22.44 21.15
CA CYS A 359 -5.74 -21.46 22.16
C CYS A 359 -6.84 -20.44 22.50
N LEU A 360 -7.80 -20.19 21.60
CA LEU A 360 -8.96 -19.33 21.87
C LEU A 360 -9.86 -19.88 22.99
N GLU A 361 -9.91 -21.20 23.15
CA GLU A 361 -10.69 -21.89 24.20
C GLU A 361 -9.89 -22.15 25.48
N ALA A 362 -8.61 -21.78 25.52
CA ALA A 362 -7.73 -22.09 26.65
C ALA A 362 -8.03 -21.20 27.87
N ASP A 363 -7.85 -21.78 29.06
CA ASP A 363 -7.82 -21.00 30.30
C ASP A 363 -6.63 -20.02 30.28
N GLN A 364 -6.85 -18.81 30.80
CA GLN A 364 -5.87 -17.72 30.80
C GLN A 364 -4.52 -18.14 31.40
N GLN A 365 -4.52 -19.02 32.41
CA GLN A 365 -3.29 -19.52 33.01
C GLN A 365 -2.52 -20.46 32.07
N ASN A 366 -3.22 -21.31 31.33
CA ASN A 366 -2.57 -22.24 30.40
C ASN A 366 -1.98 -21.51 29.20
N GLU A 367 -2.67 -20.49 28.69
CA GLU A 367 -2.14 -19.60 27.65
C GLU A 367 -0.87 -18.88 28.15
N ALA A 368 -0.89 -18.37 29.38
CA ALA A 368 0.28 -17.73 30.00
C ALA A 368 1.49 -18.67 30.08
N LEU A 369 1.28 -19.95 30.42
CA LEU A 369 2.35 -20.96 30.44
C LEU A 369 2.93 -21.23 29.03
N SER A 370 2.09 -21.28 28.00
CA SER A 370 2.57 -21.36 26.61
C SER A 370 3.34 -20.11 26.18
N ARG A 371 2.90 -18.91 26.59
CA ARG A 371 3.63 -17.65 26.31
C ARG A 371 5.00 -17.59 26.99
N ILE A 372 5.14 -18.12 28.22
CA ILE A 372 6.44 -18.25 28.88
C ILE A 372 7.37 -19.16 28.06
N ALA A 373 6.87 -20.29 27.56
CA ALA A 373 7.65 -21.16 26.68
C ALA A 373 8.02 -20.47 25.35
N GLN A 374 7.12 -19.67 24.76
CA GLN A 374 7.42 -18.86 23.58
C GLN A 374 8.53 -17.83 23.84
N GLN A 375 8.50 -17.16 25.00
CA GLN A 375 9.56 -16.22 25.38
C GLN A 375 10.92 -16.93 25.50
N TRP A 376 10.96 -18.11 26.13
CA TRP A 376 12.18 -18.92 26.19
C TRP A 376 12.69 -19.30 24.80
N ILE A 377 11.81 -19.69 23.87
CA ILE A 377 12.20 -20.01 22.49
C ILE A 377 12.85 -18.79 21.82
N ALA A 378 12.27 -17.60 22.00
CA ALA A 378 12.77 -16.35 21.42
C ALA A 378 14.10 -15.89 22.02
N GLU A 379 14.16 -15.77 23.34
CA GLU A 379 15.20 -15.03 24.06
C GLU A 379 16.18 -15.97 24.77
N GLY A 380 15.72 -17.14 25.21
CA GLY A 380 16.49 -18.09 26.05
C GLY A 380 16.32 -17.85 27.54
N GLU A 381 15.71 -16.73 27.89
CA GLU A 381 15.33 -16.38 29.24
C GLU A 381 13.84 -16.07 29.26
N THR A 382 13.25 -16.15 30.44
CA THR A 382 11.83 -15.91 30.65
C THR A 382 11.60 -15.02 31.85
N SER A 383 10.52 -14.25 31.81
CA SER A 383 10.04 -13.48 32.95
C SER A 383 8.54 -13.64 33.07
N ALA A 384 8.06 -14.28 34.13
CA ALA A 384 6.62 -14.40 34.34
C ALA A 384 5.94 -13.04 34.53
N ALA A 385 6.70 -12.00 34.90
CA ALA A 385 6.21 -10.63 35.08
C ALA A 385 6.01 -9.88 33.76
N SER A 386 6.60 -10.32 32.64
CA SER A 386 6.37 -9.70 31.32
C SER A 386 5.12 -10.22 30.62
N ILE A 387 4.45 -11.25 31.17
CA ILE A 387 3.25 -11.83 30.57
C ILE A 387 2.04 -10.92 30.82
N PRO A 388 1.39 -10.42 29.76
CA PRO A 388 0.25 -9.51 29.90
C PRO A 388 -0.98 -10.23 30.47
N GLY A 389 -1.86 -9.47 31.13
CA GLY A 389 -3.15 -9.96 31.64
C GLY A 389 -3.16 -10.41 33.10
N PHE A 390 -2.02 -10.34 33.81
CA PHE A 390 -1.91 -10.67 35.23
C PHE A 390 -1.33 -9.49 36.01
N ALA A 391 -1.95 -9.13 37.14
CA ALA A 391 -1.41 -8.10 38.04
C ALA A 391 -0.16 -8.62 38.78
N GLU A 392 -0.14 -9.91 39.14
CA GLU A 392 1.03 -10.59 39.71
C GLU A 392 1.18 -12.00 39.10
N PRO A 393 2.42 -12.48 38.90
CA PRO A 393 2.65 -13.83 38.38
C PRO A 393 2.16 -14.93 39.33
N THR A 394 1.39 -15.87 38.79
CA THR A 394 0.91 -17.04 39.56
C THR A 394 2.05 -17.97 39.97
N GLY A 395 1.81 -18.83 40.97
CA GLY A 395 2.80 -19.84 41.38
C GLY A 395 3.21 -20.79 40.25
N ALA A 396 2.28 -21.12 39.34
CA ALA A 396 2.56 -21.93 38.16
C ALA A 396 3.49 -21.22 37.18
N MET A 397 3.25 -19.93 36.92
CA MET A 397 4.11 -19.13 36.05
C MET A 397 5.52 -18.97 36.62
N LYS A 398 5.66 -18.72 37.92
CA LYS A 398 6.96 -18.67 38.61
C LYS A 398 7.70 -20.02 38.58
N ASN A 399 6.98 -21.14 38.58
CA ASN A 399 7.58 -22.47 38.41
C ASN A 399 8.09 -22.68 36.99
N ALA A 400 7.29 -22.32 35.97
CA ALA A 400 7.69 -22.40 34.58
C ALA A 400 8.91 -21.51 34.28
N GLU A 401 8.91 -20.28 34.76
CA GLU A 401 10.05 -19.35 34.66
C GLU A 401 11.32 -19.96 35.27
N ARG A 402 11.23 -20.47 36.50
CA ARG A 402 12.37 -21.12 37.18
C ARG A 402 12.85 -22.37 36.45
N PHE A 403 11.95 -23.12 35.82
CA PHE A 403 12.31 -24.29 35.02
C PHE A 403 13.14 -23.85 33.82
N PHE A 404 12.62 -22.96 32.96
CA PHE A 404 13.32 -22.53 31.74
C PHE A 404 14.62 -21.78 32.02
N ASN A 405 14.66 -20.92 33.05
CA ASN A 405 15.87 -20.15 33.38
C ASN A 405 16.97 -21.00 34.06
N ARG A 406 16.66 -22.24 34.50
CA ARG A 406 17.65 -23.18 35.08
C ARG A 406 18.04 -24.28 34.12
N ALA A 407 17.10 -24.74 33.31
CA ALA A 407 17.32 -25.80 32.34
C ALA A 407 18.32 -25.35 31.28
N SER A 408 19.19 -26.27 30.86
CA SER A 408 19.98 -26.05 29.64
C SER A 408 19.07 -26.03 28.41
N ASP A 409 19.51 -25.39 27.31
CA ASP A 409 18.73 -25.36 26.06
C ASP A 409 18.35 -26.77 25.57
N ASP A 410 19.24 -27.74 25.78
CA ASP A 410 19.02 -29.16 25.46
C ASP A 410 17.93 -29.81 26.33
N GLU A 411 17.89 -29.49 27.62
CA GLU A 411 16.91 -30.05 28.56
C GLU A 411 15.53 -29.46 28.31
N ALA A 412 15.44 -28.12 28.20
CA ALA A 412 14.21 -27.43 27.89
C ALA A 412 13.68 -27.79 26.48
N GLY A 413 14.57 -27.98 25.49
CA GLY A 413 14.21 -28.44 24.15
C GLY A 413 13.60 -29.85 24.15
N ARG A 414 14.20 -30.81 24.87
CA ARG A 414 13.62 -32.17 25.03
C ARG A 414 12.29 -32.16 25.79
N TRP A 415 12.18 -31.34 26.82
CA TRP A 415 10.92 -31.14 27.55
C TRP A 415 9.84 -30.59 26.61
N LEU A 416 10.17 -29.59 25.79
CA LEU A 416 9.24 -28.99 24.83
C LEU A 416 8.82 -29.99 23.76
N GLY A 417 9.74 -30.82 23.25
CA GLY A 417 9.42 -31.90 22.32
C GLY A 417 8.43 -32.90 22.90
N SER A 418 8.62 -33.29 24.16
CA SER A 418 7.73 -34.24 24.87
C SER A 418 6.35 -33.65 25.18
N ASN A 419 6.28 -32.33 25.37
CA ASN A 419 5.04 -31.60 25.68
C ASN A 419 4.47 -30.83 24.48
N TRP A 420 4.95 -31.08 23.26
CA TRP A 420 4.67 -30.25 22.09
C TRP A 420 3.17 -30.04 21.85
N LYS A 421 2.38 -31.12 21.90
CA LYS A 421 0.94 -31.06 21.66
C LYS A 421 0.21 -30.20 22.70
N LYS A 422 0.65 -30.24 23.97
CA LYS A 422 0.07 -29.40 25.03
C LYS A 422 0.49 -27.95 24.85
N PHE A 423 1.75 -27.71 24.52
CA PHE A 423 2.27 -26.38 24.22
C PHE A 423 1.51 -25.74 23.06
N SER A 424 1.47 -26.41 21.90
CA SER A 424 0.85 -25.88 20.68
C SER A 424 -0.64 -25.63 20.83
N GLN A 425 -1.33 -26.35 21.71
CA GLN A 425 -2.77 -26.19 21.95
C GLN A 425 -3.11 -25.32 23.17
N CYS A 426 -2.12 -24.64 23.77
CA CYS A 426 -2.30 -23.88 25.02
C CYS A 426 -2.94 -24.68 26.16
N LYS A 427 -2.53 -25.94 26.32
CA LYS A 427 -2.99 -26.89 27.35
C LYS A 427 -1.89 -27.29 28.34
N LEU A 428 -0.82 -26.48 28.42
CA LEU A 428 0.19 -26.64 29.46
C LEU A 428 -0.40 -26.32 30.84
N SER A 429 -0.02 -27.11 31.83
CA SER A 429 -0.53 -27.01 33.20
C SER A 429 0.62 -26.88 34.20
N ALA A 430 0.30 -26.47 35.43
CA ALA A 430 1.28 -26.38 36.50
C ALA A 430 1.98 -27.73 36.83
N ALA A 431 1.35 -28.87 36.49
CA ALA A 431 1.92 -30.19 36.70
C ALA A 431 3.08 -30.49 35.75
N ASP A 432 3.08 -29.89 34.55
CA ASP A 432 4.08 -30.16 33.52
C ASP A 432 5.47 -29.55 33.85
N PHE A 433 5.53 -28.65 34.84
CA PHE A 433 6.75 -27.96 35.29
C PHE A 433 7.22 -28.39 36.70
N ARG A 434 6.65 -29.47 37.25
CA ARG A 434 7.12 -30.00 38.54
C ARG A 434 8.41 -30.79 38.30
N THR A 435 9.52 -30.26 38.79
CA THR A 435 10.79 -30.99 38.88
C THR A 435 10.56 -32.24 39.74
N SER A 436 10.81 -33.42 39.18
CA SER A 436 10.86 -34.69 39.93
C SER A 436 11.99 -34.70 40.94
#